data_AF-A0A834CUG1-F1
#
_entry.id   AF-A0A834CUG1-F1
#
_cell.length_a   1.000
_cell.length_b   1.000
_cell.length_c   1.000
_cell.angle_alpha   90.00
_cell.angle_beta   90.00
_cell.angle_gamma   90.00
#
_symmetry.space_group_name_H-M   'P 1'
#
loop_
_entity.id
_entity.type
_entity.pdbx_description
1 polymer ?
#
loop_
_entity_poly.entity_id
_entity_poly.type
_entity_poly.pdbx_seq_one_letter_code
_entity_poly.pdbx_strand_id
1 'polypeptide(L)'
;MSSVLLIVKIQRSSKQLNRTLVYSYIIAGGDRALLSSQEAPEDDPELGMLSLQKVCEGKKRVLFIGVSCGLSAPFVAGQLDFCLQHPEVYTPVLLGFNPTHQARDEPIPGCTFTFRSVAQRLQELAQRRKAFLINPAVGPEAISGSSRMKGGSATKIVLEVVLSAAHAAAFSHTPVANDGILQHMREYERAVEMTYQHREGIAALVEAAGRSLQNEGGVCYLGWGPMAFLGLMDASECNPTFGAGERKKRWRWFILTQQDFISKEVWTCFVDYADIRGFIRGGYKDLNNNEGPLSSLGPDFCIAHEDFLHQVLPSLTDRDTVLLIYTQSDDLHEVVNLGRKVREKTSNIHAVHHRTDSVEALQQVTFCLLGVFSLLNKLCIFDTFWQWELSTKLVLNAVSTGAHILKGKIYRNHMIDLQVTNSKLYRRAARLLQKLSGQAETECEGALLKAIYRADKLTEEITSCDITAHTQVARSAKKVVPLALVSLLTGCSLKQVESRLEQRQILRDALEELIP
;
A
#
# COMPACT_ATOMS: atom_id res chain seq x y z
N MET A 1 -4.24 -4.26 4.05
CA MET A 1 -4.49 -4.55 2.62
C MET A 1 -4.16 -6.00 2.24
N SER A 2 -2.95 -6.53 2.44
CA SER A 2 -2.62 -7.93 2.04
C SER A 2 -3.52 -9.00 2.68
N SER A 3 -3.99 -8.79 3.90
CA SER A 3 -5.01 -9.64 4.54
C SER A 3 -6.38 -9.58 3.85
N VAL A 4 -6.76 -8.44 3.27
CA VAL A 4 -8.03 -8.31 2.52
C VAL A 4 -8.00 -9.14 1.24
N LEU A 5 -6.88 -9.13 0.51
CA LEU A 5 -6.69 -9.98 -0.68
C LEU A 5 -6.92 -11.46 -0.34
N LEU A 6 -6.35 -11.92 0.77
CA LEU A 6 -6.54 -13.29 1.25
C LEU A 6 -8.02 -13.62 1.49
N ILE A 7 -8.73 -12.72 2.18
CA ILE A 7 -10.16 -12.90 2.47
C ILE A 7 -10.99 -12.90 1.18
N VAL A 8 -10.78 -11.95 0.28
CA VAL A 8 -11.49 -11.88 -1.02
C VAL A 8 -11.26 -13.16 -1.83
N LYS A 9 -10.03 -13.68 -1.86
CA LYS A 9 -9.68 -14.95 -2.50
C LYS A 9 -10.45 -16.13 -1.89
N ILE A 10 -10.39 -16.27 -0.55
CA ILE A 10 -11.10 -17.36 0.15
C ILE A 10 -12.61 -17.26 -0.09
N GLN A 11 -13.17 -16.06 -0.05
CA GLN A 11 -14.59 -15.83 -0.30
C GLN A 11 -14.99 -16.25 -1.72
N ARG A 12 -14.16 -15.93 -2.73
CA ARG A 12 -14.38 -16.37 -4.12
C ARG A 12 -14.34 -17.88 -4.26
N SER A 13 -13.29 -18.53 -3.76
CA SER A 13 -13.17 -19.99 -3.80
C SER A 13 -14.32 -20.67 -3.06
N SER A 14 -14.76 -20.12 -1.93
CA SER A 14 -15.90 -20.66 -1.17
C SER A 14 -17.21 -20.55 -1.93
N LYS A 15 -17.47 -19.42 -2.62
CA LYS A 15 -18.63 -19.25 -3.51
C LYS A 15 -18.62 -20.26 -4.65
N GLN A 16 -17.47 -20.45 -5.32
CA GLN A 16 -17.33 -21.44 -6.41
C GLN A 16 -17.58 -22.88 -5.95
N LEU A 17 -17.20 -23.20 -4.71
CA LEU A 17 -17.38 -24.52 -4.11
C LEU A 17 -18.72 -24.68 -3.35
N ASN A 18 -19.64 -23.72 -3.44
CA ASN A 18 -20.91 -23.70 -2.70
C ASN A 18 -20.75 -23.93 -1.17
N ARG A 19 -19.68 -23.40 -0.59
CA ARG A 19 -19.40 -23.50 0.86
C ARG A 19 -19.87 -22.25 1.60
N THR A 20 -20.26 -22.44 2.86
CA THR A 20 -20.63 -21.33 3.76
C THR A 20 -19.46 -20.35 3.92
N LEU A 21 -19.74 -19.06 3.75
CA LEU A 21 -18.77 -18.00 3.95
C LEU A 21 -18.50 -17.83 5.46
N VAL A 22 -17.26 -18.04 5.88
CA VAL A 22 -16.84 -17.89 7.29
C VAL A 22 -15.78 -16.81 7.50
N TYR A 23 -15.44 -16.07 6.45
CA TYR A 23 -14.43 -15.02 6.46
C TYR A 23 -15.02 -13.67 6.08
N SER A 24 -14.65 -12.65 6.84
CA SER A 24 -14.97 -11.24 6.59
C SER A 24 -13.71 -10.41 6.87
N TYR A 25 -13.60 -9.25 6.23
CA TYR A 25 -12.53 -8.30 6.51
C TYR A 25 -13.11 -6.97 6.98
N ILE A 26 -12.32 -6.27 7.80
CA ILE A 26 -12.59 -4.90 8.25
C ILE A 26 -11.31 -4.11 7.97
N ILE A 27 -11.45 -2.93 7.37
CA ILE A 27 -10.34 -2.03 7.07
C ILE A 27 -10.74 -0.61 7.47
N ALA A 28 -9.82 0.11 8.10
CA ALA A 28 -10.02 1.51 8.44
C ALA A 28 -10.23 2.32 7.14
N GLY A 29 -11.32 3.08 7.06
CA GLY A 29 -11.72 3.82 5.85
C GLY A 29 -12.56 3.02 4.84
N GLY A 30 -12.94 1.78 5.16
CA GLY A 30 -13.78 0.95 4.30
C GLY A 30 -13.10 0.58 2.99
N ASP A 31 -13.88 0.18 1.99
CA ASP A 31 -13.32 -0.30 0.71
C ASP A 31 -12.60 0.79 -0.08
N ARG A 32 -12.87 2.07 0.22
CA ARG A 32 -12.12 3.21 -0.33
C ARG A 32 -10.63 3.10 -0.02
N ALA A 33 -10.27 2.50 1.12
CA ALA A 33 -8.89 2.28 1.55
C ALA A 33 -8.13 1.24 0.72
N LEU A 34 -8.82 0.47 -0.14
CA LEU A 34 -8.17 -0.48 -1.06
C LEU A 34 -7.55 0.21 -2.28
N LEU A 35 -8.03 1.41 -2.61
CA LEU A 35 -7.70 2.13 -3.84
C LEU A 35 -7.07 3.50 -3.58
N SER A 36 -7.36 4.08 -2.41
CA SER A 36 -6.85 5.37 -1.98
C SER A 36 -6.38 5.28 -0.53
N SER A 37 -5.33 6.00 -0.18
CA SER A 37 -4.88 6.07 1.21
C SER A 37 -5.92 6.76 2.09
N GLN A 38 -6.41 6.04 3.10
CA GLN A 38 -7.35 6.53 4.11
C GLN A 38 -6.70 6.37 5.50
N GLU A 39 -5.78 7.27 5.84
CA GLU A 39 -4.97 7.16 7.08
C GLU A 39 -5.70 7.69 8.31
N ALA A 40 -6.64 8.63 8.14
CA ALA A 40 -7.37 9.25 9.24
C ALA A 40 -8.20 8.26 10.06
N PRO A 41 -8.97 7.35 9.45
CA PRO A 41 -9.79 6.40 10.21
C PRO A 41 -8.94 5.39 11.02
N GLU A 42 -7.63 5.28 10.77
CA GLU A 42 -6.74 4.41 11.56
C GLU A 42 -6.62 4.91 13.01
N ASP A 43 -6.77 6.21 13.24
CA ASP A 43 -6.67 6.82 14.58
C ASP A 43 -7.99 6.74 15.38
N ASP A 44 -9.05 6.14 14.83
CA ASP A 44 -10.37 6.05 15.48
C ASP A 44 -10.62 4.65 16.10
N PRO A 45 -10.45 4.49 17.43
CA PRO A 45 -10.68 3.21 18.11
C PRO A 45 -12.17 2.84 18.19
N GLU A 46 -13.07 3.82 18.27
CA GLU A 46 -14.51 3.60 18.40
C GLU A 46 -15.08 3.09 17.07
N LEU A 47 -14.68 3.70 15.95
CA LEU A 47 -15.01 3.22 14.62
C LEU A 47 -14.50 1.78 14.41
N GLY A 48 -13.32 1.46 14.92
CA GLY A 48 -12.78 0.10 14.92
C GLY A 48 -13.71 -0.89 15.60
N MET A 49 -14.11 -0.59 16.84
CA MET A 49 -15.05 -1.38 17.63
C MET A 49 -16.41 -1.52 16.92
N LEU A 50 -17.03 -0.41 16.51
CA LEU A 50 -18.35 -0.41 15.86
C LEU A 50 -18.34 -1.23 14.56
N SER A 51 -17.27 -1.13 13.77
CA SER A 51 -17.09 -1.92 12.56
C SER A 51 -17.03 -3.41 12.86
N LEU A 52 -16.36 -3.81 13.95
CA LEU A 52 -16.28 -5.19 14.39
C LEU A 52 -17.63 -5.71 14.88
N GLN A 53 -18.34 -4.94 15.70
CA GLN A 53 -19.67 -5.28 16.19
C GLN A 53 -20.64 -5.53 15.03
N LYS A 54 -20.68 -4.62 14.06
CA LYS A 54 -21.54 -4.73 12.87
C LYS A 54 -21.28 -6.01 12.07
N VAL A 55 -20.02 -6.34 11.80
CA VAL A 55 -19.68 -7.54 11.02
C VAL A 55 -19.97 -8.83 11.78
N CYS A 56 -19.92 -8.78 13.12
CA CYS A 56 -20.09 -9.94 13.99
C CYS A 56 -21.51 -10.10 14.54
N GLU A 57 -22.46 -9.27 14.09
CA GLU A 57 -23.85 -9.32 14.57
C GLU A 57 -24.44 -10.73 14.41
N GLY A 58 -25.04 -11.24 15.49
CA GLY A 58 -25.64 -12.58 15.55
C GLY A 58 -24.64 -13.76 15.55
N LYS A 59 -23.33 -13.52 15.56
CA LYS A 59 -22.32 -14.59 15.63
C LYS A 59 -22.12 -15.05 17.08
N LYS A 60 -22.11 -16.36 17.28
CA LYS A 60 -21.91 -16.98 18.62
C LYS A 60 -20.44 -17.20 18.96
N ARG A 61 -19.58 -17.30 17.95
CA ARG A 61 -18.13 -17.51 18.09
C ARG A 61 -17.43 -16.76 16.98
N VAL A 62 -16.44 -15.95 17.35
CA VAL A 62 -15.67 -15.11 16.43
C VAL A 62 -14.19 -15.26 16.76
N LEU A 63 -13.41 -15.70 15.78
CA LEU A 63 -11.95 -15.56 15.81
C LEU A 63 -11.61 -14.21 15.16
N PHE A 64 -11.17 -13.24 15.96
CA PHE A 64 -10.80 -11.92 15.46
C PHE A 64 -9.28 -11.80 15.35
N ILE A 65 -8.78 -11.47 14.15
CA ILE A 65 -7.34 -11.26 13.91
C ILE A 65 -7.08 -9.79 13.61
N GLY A 66 -6.64 -9.04 14.62
CA GLY A 66 -6.22 -7.65 14.51
C GLY A 66 -4.80 -7.55 13.96
N VAL A 67 -4.61 -6.87 12.82
CA VAL A 67 -3.30 -6.71 12.18
C VAL A 67 -2.78 -5.30 12.38
N SER A 68 -1.67 -5.14 13.09
CA SER A 68 -0.95 -3.86 13.22
C SER A 68 0.55 -4.12 13.22
N CYS A 69 1.23 -3.86 12.09
CA CYS A 69 2.66 -4.17 11.93
C CYS A 69 3.52 -3.57 13.06
N GLY A 70 3.26 -2.31 13.41
CA GLY A 70 4.01 -1.58 14.43
C GLY A 70 3.39 -1.60 15.83
N LEU A 71 2.28 -2.32 16.04
CA LEU A 71 1.52 -2.34 17.31
C LEU A 71 1.16 -0.90 17.77
N SER A 72 0.50 -0.15 16.89
CA SER A 72 0.30 1.30 17.08
C SER A 72 -1.03 1.87 16.61
N ALA A 73 -1.83 1.13 15.84
CA ALA A 73 -3.06 1.61 15.22
C ALA A 73 -4.24 1.64 16.23
N PRO A 74 -4.76 2.81 16.63
CA PRO A 74 -5.89 2.90 17.55
C PRO A 74 -7.13 2.12 17.10
N PHE A 75 -7.44 2.13 15.80
CA PHE A 75 -8.53 1.35 15.21
C PHE A 75 -8.46 -0.14 15.59
N VAL A 76 -7.28 -0.74 15.54
CA VAL A 76 -7.06 -2.15 15.90
C VAL A 76 -7.06 -2.32 17.42
N ALA A 77 -6.54 -1.35 18.18
CA ALA A 77 -6.57 -1.38 19.64
C ALA A 77 -8.00 -1.42 20.18
N GLY A 78 -8.91 -0.59 19.64
CA GLY A 78 -10.32 -0.56 20.03
C GLY A 78 -11.03 -1.89 19.74
N GLN A 79 -10.72 -2.53 18.60
CA GLN A 79 -11.25 -3.86 18.26
C GLN A 79 -10.78 -4.94 19.25
N LEU A 80 -9.48 -4.96 19.55
CA LEU A 80 -8.91 -5.94 20.47
C LEU A 80 -9.41 -5.73 21.90
N ASP A 81 -9.48 -4.47 22.36
CA ASP A 81 -10.05 -4.14 23.67
C ASP A 81 -11.50 -4.60 23.78
N PHE A 82 -12.31 -4.36 22.76
CA PHE A 82 -13.70 -4.85 22.72
C PHE A 82 -13.78 -6.38 22.79
N CYS A 83 -12.94 -7.10 22.04
CA CYS A 83 -12.89 -8.56 22.13
C CYS A 83 -12.52 -9.07 23.53
N LEU A 84 -11.58 -8.40 24.20
CA LEU A 84 -11.14 -8.76 25.56
C LEU A 84 -12.26 -8.59 26.60
N GLN A 85 -13.17 -7.64 26.38
CA GLN A 85 -14.34 -7.42 27.25
C GLN A 85 -15.46 -8.44 27.01
N HIS A 86 -15.46 -9.16 25.88
CA HIS A 86 -16.51 -10.09 25.46
C HIS A 86 -15.96 -11.50 25.13
N PRO A 87 -15.26 -12.15 26.08
CA PRO A 87 -14.57 -13.42 25.82
C PRO A 87 -15.50 -14.60 25.55
N GLU A 88 -16.80 -14.48 25.83
CA GLU A 88 -17.82 -15.48 25.53
C GLU A 88 -18.13 -15.62 24.04
N VAL A 89 -17.88 -14.56 23.25
CA VAL A 89 -18.05 -14.56 21.79
C VAL A 89 -16.70 -14.53 21.08
N TYR A 90 -15.75 -13.74 21.56
CA TYR A 90 -14.55 -13.39 20.81
C TYR A 90 -13.29 -14.12 21.32
N THR A 91 -12.50 -14.62 20.37
CA THR A 91 -11.11 -15.04 20.59
C THR A 91 -10.20 -14.07 19.85
N PRO A 92 -9.53 -13.14 20.56
CA PRO A 92 -8.67 -12.14 19.91
C PRO A 92 -7.29 -12.70 19.59
N VAL A 93 -6.80 -12.36 18.40
CA VAL A 93 -5.44 -12.58 17.91
C VAL A 93 -4.84 -11.24 17.50
N LEU A 94 -3.69 -10.88 18.04
CA LEU A 94 -2.90 -9.73 17.55
C LEU A 94 -1.75 -10.23 16.67
N LEU A 95 -1.73 -9.79 15.41
CA LEU A 95 -0.63 -9.99 14.47
C LEU A 95 0.13 -8.67 14.27
N GLY A 96 1.43 -8.68 14.57
CA GLY A 96 2.32 -7.54 14.38
C GLY A 96 3.77 -7.99 14.34
N PHE A 97 4.72 -7.07 14.40
CA PHE A 97 6.16 -7.42 14.27
C PHE A 97 7.07 -6.71 15.26
N ASN A 98 6.50 -6.05 16.27
CA ASN A 98 7.24 -5.52 17.41
C ASN A 98 6.95 -6.35 18.67
N PRO A 99 7.93 -6.45 19.59
CA PRO A 99 7.67 -6.87 20.96
C PRO A 99 6.60 -6.00 21.63
N THR A 100 5.83 -6.57 22.55
CA THR A 100 4.74 -5.86 23.25
C THR A 100 5.22 -4.63 24.03
N HIS A 101 6.41 -4.67 24.63
CA HIS A 101 6.99 -3.53 25.33
C HIS A 101 7.35 -2.35 24.41
N GLN A 102 7.46 -2.58 23.10
CA GLN A 102 7.69 -1.53 22.09
C GLN A 102 6.39 -1.02 21.45
N ALA A 103 5.23 -1.57 21.84
CA ALA A 103 3.94 -1.06 21.40
C ALA A 103 3.74 0.39 21.87
N ARG A 104 2.92 1.13 21.10
CA ARG A 104 2.55 2.53 21.37
C ARG A 104 1.93 2.67 22.76
N ASP A 105 2.49 3.56 23.58
CA ASP A 105 2.06 3.77 24.97
C ASP A 105 1.53 5.17 25.25
N GLU A 106 1.47 5.99 24.20
CA GLU A 106 0.81 7.28 24.26
C GLU A 106 -0.71 7.06 24.42
N PRO A 107 -1.41 7.92 25.20
CA PRO A 107 -2.85 7.89 25.32
C PRO A 107 -3.54 7.91 23.95
N ILE A 108 -4.59 7.11 23.82
CA ILE A 108 -5.49 7.15 22.68
C ILE A 108 -6.67 8.06 23.06
N PRO A 109 -6.97 9.13 22.31
CA PRO A 109 -8.09 10.01 22.61
C PRO A 109 -9.40 9.25 22.80
N GLY A 110 -10.14 9.56 23.86
CA GLY A 110 -11.41 8.89 24.18
C GLY A 110 -11.27 7.47 24.78
N CYS A 111 -10.06 6.96 25.02
CA CYS A 111 -9.85 5.64 25.59
C CYS A 111 -9.13 5.69 26.94
N THR A 112 -9.45 4.74 27.82
CA THR A 112 -8.73 4.51 29.09
C THR A 112 -7.51 3.60 28.93
N PHE A 113 -7.18 3.19 27.71
CA PHE A 113 -6.12 2.25 27.39
C PHE A 113 -5.17 2.82 26.33
N THR A 114 -3.94 2.34 26.35
CA THR A 114 -2.93 2.50 25.29
C THR A 114 -2.85 1.22 24.46
N PHE A 115 -2.26 1.27 23.25
CA PHE A 115 -2.05 0.04 22.47
C PHE A 115 -1.18 -0.95 23.27
N ARG A 116 -0.15 -0.47 23.97
CA ARG A 116 0.70 -1.28 24.84
C ARG A 116 -0.09 -1.99 25.93
N SER A 117 -0.98 -1.28 26.62
CA SER A 117 -1.81 -1.90 27.66
C SER A 117 -2.76 -2.98 27.12
N VAL A 118 -3.29 -2.81 25.89
CA VAL A 118 -4.09 -3.85 25.20
C VAL A 118 -3.21 -5.06 24.87
N ALA A 119 -2.01 -4.82 24.31
CA ALA A 119 -1.08 -5.86 23.93
C ALA A 119 -0.57 -6.68 25.14
N GLN A 120 -0.34 -6.02 26.29
CA GLN A 120 0.04 -6.67 27.55
C GLN A 120 -1.08 -7.58 28.07
N ARG A 121 -2.34 -7.10 28.09
CA ARG A 121 -3.49 -7.94 28.46
C ARG A 121 -3.65 -9.17 27.57
N LEU A 122 -3.45 -9.01 26.25
CA LEU A 122 -3.43 -10.14 25.31
C LEU A 122 -2.30 -11.13 25.61
N GLN A 123 -1.11 -10.63 25.94
CA GLN A 123 0.05 -11.46 26.26
C GLN A 123 -0.17 -12.29 27.53
N GLU A 124 -0.81 -11.74 28.57
CA GLU A 124 -1.20 -12.47 29.77
C GLU A 124 -2.21 -13.58 29.47
N LEU A 125 -3.25 -13.26 28.68
CA LEU A 125 -4.28 -14.24 28.31
C LEU A 125 -3.76 -15.32 27.35
N ALA A 126 -2.72 -15.03 26.57
CA ALA A 126 -2.08 -16.02 25.70
C ALA A 126 -1.46 -17.18 26.49
N GLN A 127 -0.97 -16.94 27.71
CA GLN A 127 -0.46 -18.00 28.58
C GLN A 127 -1.55 -19.03 28.94
N ARG A 128 -2.81 -18.59 28.96
CA ARG A 128 -3.98 -19.43 29.26
C ARG A 128 -4.75 -19.86 27.99
N ARG A 129 -4.19 -19.62 26.80
CA ARG A 129 -4.82 -19.89 25.49
C ARG A 129 -6.20 -19.24 25.31
N LYS A 130 -6.42 -18.09 25.94
CA LYS A 130 -7.67 -17.30 25.81
C LYS A 130 -7.56 -16.17 24.77
N ALA A 131 -6.33 -15.85 24.38
CA ALA A 131 -5.99 -14.93 23.31
C ALA A 131 -4.71 -15.42 22.62
N PHE A 132 -4.34 -14.83 21.49
CA PHE A 132 -3.10 -15.16 20.81
C PHE A 132 -2.34 -13.92 20.39
N LEU A 133 -1.01 -13.98 20.49
CA LEU A 133 -0.10 -12.97 20.02
C LEU A 133 0.85 -13.62 19.02
N ILE A 134 0.85 -13.12 17.79
CA ILE A 134 1.74 -13.55 16.72
C ILE A 134 2.59 -12.34 16.35
N ASN A 135 3.77 -12.24 16.96
CA ASN A 135 4.66 -11.09 16.77
C ASN A 135 6.12 -11.46 16.48
N PRO A 136 6.39 -12.24 15.41
CA PRO A 136 7.76 -12.57 15.03
C PRO A 136 8.54 -11.29 14.69
N ALA A 137 9.79 -11.19 15.16
CA ALA A 137 10.65 -10.09 14.82
C ALA A 137 11.13 -10.23 13.36
N VAL A 138 10.66 -9.36 12.46
CA VAL A 138 11.11 -9.35 11.05
C VAL A 138 12.28 -8.40 10.80
N GLY A 139 12.69 -7.61 11.80
CA GLY A 139 13.70 -6.57 11.70
C GLY A 139 13.21 -5.31 10.98
N PRO A 140 14.03 -4.24 10.94
CA PRO A 140 13.63 -2.95 10.37
C PRO A 140 13.39 -3.04 8.85
N GLU A 141 12.56 -2.13 8.35
CA GLU A 141 12.35 -1.94 6.91
C GLU A 141 13.58 -1.31 6.25
N ALA A 142 13.84 -1.66 4.98
CA ALA A 142 14.90 -1.04 4.19
C ALA A 142 14.67 0.47 4.04
N ILE A 143 13.41 0.87 3.79
CA ILE A 143 12.95 2.25 3.91
C ILE A 143 12.18 2.38 5.23
N SER A 144 12.73 3.15 6.16
CA SER A 144 12.26 3.20 7.54
C SER A 144 10.77 3.55 7.63
N GLY A 145 9.98 2.66 8.23
CA GLY A 145 8.55 2.85 8.44
C GLY A 145 7.65 2.44 7.27
N SER A 146 8.21 1.97 6.16
CA SER A 146 7.44 1.43 5.02
C SER A 146 6.90 0.03 5.31
N SER A 147 5.95 -0.07 6.24
CA SER A 147 5.39 -1.36 6.70
C SER A 147 4.69 -2.16 5.60
N ARG A 148 4.36 -1.53 4.47
CA ARG A 148 3.84 -2.21 3.28
C ARG A 148 4.82 -3.22 2.69
N MET A 149 6.13 -3.09 2.97
CA MET A 149 7.20 -3.96 2.49
C MET A 149 7.30 -5.23 3.35
N LYS A 150 8.29 -5.36 4.24
CA LYS A 150 8.52 -6.61 5.01
C LYS A 150 7.34 -6.92 5.91
N GLY A 151 6.78 -5.94 6.61
CA GLY A 151 5.60 -6.15 7.48
C GLY A 151 4.39 -6.69 6.70
N GLY A 152 4.10 -6.12 5.53
CA GLY A 152 3.02 -6.58 4.65
C GLY A 152 3.27 -7.98 4.09
N SER A 153 4.50 -8.27 3.65
CA SER A 153 4.89 -9.60 3.16
C SER A 153 4.83 -10.65 4.26
N ALA A 154 5.34 -10.36 5.45
CA ALA A 154 5.28 -11.26 6.60
C ALA A 154 3.84 -11.49 7.07
N THR A 155 2.99 -10.45 7.06
CA THR A 155 1.56 -10.58 7.36
C THR A 155 0.90 -11.58 6.40
N LYS A 156 1.19 -11.44 5.10
CA LYS A 156 0.70 -12.35 4.07
C LYS A 156 1.18 -13.78 4.36
N ILE A 157 2.49 -14.01 4.46
CA ILE A 157 3.06 -15.34 4.70
C ILE A 157 2.44 -15.99 5.96
N VAL A 158 2.42 -15.28 7.09
CA VAL A 158 1.92 -15.82 8.36
C VAL A 158 0.44 -16.20 8.27
N LEU A 159 -0.42 -15.30 7.79
CA LEU A 159 -1.86 -15.58 7.71
C LEU A 159 -2.15 -16.71 6.72
N GLU A 160 -1.48 -16.72 5.58
CA GLU A 160 -1.70 -17.73 4.57
C GLU A 160 -1.23 -19.11 5.02
N VAL A 161 -0.08 -19.22 5.70
CA VAL A 161 0.38 -20.48 6.29
C VAL A 161 -0.60 -20.96 7.36
N VAL A 162 -1.00 -20.09 8.30
CA VAL A 162 -1.88 -20.46 9.42
C VAL A 162 -3.26 -20.88 8.92
N LEU A 163 -3.88 -20.09 8.04
CA LEU A 163 -5.23 -20.39 7.54
C LEU A 163 -5.23 -21.61 6.62
N SER A 164 -4.22 -21.78 5.77
CA SER A 164 -4.11 -22.98 4.93
C SER A 164 -3.92 -24.24 5.77
N ALA A 165 -3.06 -24.19 6.80
CA ALA A 165 -2.89 -25.31 7.73
C ALA A 165 -4.18 -25.62 8.51
N ALA A 166 -4.91 -24.61 8.96
CA ALA A 166 -6.19 -24.77 9.64
C ALA A 166 -7.25 -25.40 8.72
N HIS A 167 -7.33 -24.96 7.45
CA HIS A 167 -8.23 -25.53 6.46
C HIS A 167 -7.88 -26.98 6.12
N ALA A 168 -6.59 -27.28 5.93
CA ALA A 168 -6.11 -28.63 5.68
C ALA A 168 -6.52 -29.56 6.82
N ALA A 169 -6.18 -29.19 8.07
CA ALA A 169 -6.50 -29.96 9.27
C ALA A 169 -8.01 -30.17 9.47
N ALA A 170 -8.81 -29.13 9.23
CA ALA A 170 -10.26 -29.22 9.33
C ALA A 170 -10.86 -30.15 8.26
N PHE A 171 -10.28 -30.19 7.05
CA PHE A 171 -10.76 -31.01 5.95
C PHE A 171 -10.29 -32.47 6.05
N SER A 172 -9.04 -32.71 6.44
CA SER A 172 -8.47 -34.05 6.57
C SER A 172 -8.76 -34.72 7.92
N HIS A 173 -9.34 -33.98 8.87
CA HIS A 173 -9.51 -34.41 10.26
C HIS A 173 -8.18 -34.82 10.94
N THR A 174 -7.06 -34.24 10.51
CA THR A 174 -5.74 -34.48 11.10
C THR A 174 -5.27 -33.27 11.90
N PRO A 175 -4.55 -33.45 13.02
CA PRO A 175 -3.93 -32.34 13.73
C PRO A 175 -2.98 -31.53 12.82
N VAL A 176 -2.86 -30.23 13.10
CA VAL A 176 -1.84 -29.39 12.46
C VAL A 176 -0.47 -29.83 12.97
N ALA A 177 0.39 -30.29 12.05
CA ALA A 177 1.76 -30.69 12.35
C ALA A 177 2.75 -29.53 12.11
N ASN A 178 3.74 -29.40 12.99
CA ASN A 178 4.80 -28.39 12.86
C ASN A 178 5.57 -28.54 11.52
N ASP A 179 5.83 -29.78 11.09
CA ASP A 179 6.53 -30.04 9.84
C ASP A 179 5.76 -29.54 8.62
N GLY A 180 4.43 -29.63 8.63
CA GLY A 180 3.58 -29.09 7.57
C GLY A 180 3.62 -27.55 7.52
N ILE A 181 3.63 -26.89 8.68
CA ILE A 181 3.82 -25.43 8.77
C ILE A 181 5.18 -25.04 8.19
N LEU A 182 6.25 -25.73 8.60
CA LEU A 182 7.60 -25.45 8.12
C LEU A 182 7.73 -25.69 6.62
N GLN A 183 7.10 -26.73 6.08
CA GLN A 183 7.07 -26.98 4.65
C GLN A 183 6.42 -25.82 3.89
N HIS A 184 5.25 -25.34 4.33
CA HIS A 184 4.61 -24.18 3.70
C HIS A 184 5.47 -22.91 3.79
N MET A 185 6.18 -22.70 4.91
CA MET A 185 7.10 -21.56 5.05
C MET A 185 8.28 -21.65 4.04
N ARG A 186 8.85 -22.85 3.85
CA ARG A 186 9.93 -23.09 2.87
C ARG A 186 9.49 -22.81 1.43
N GLU A 187 8.22 -23.00 1.10
CA GLU A 187 7.70 -22.63 -0.22
C GLU A 187 7.71 -21.11 -0.45
N TYR A 188 7.52 -20.30 0.60
CA TYR A 188 7.70 -18.85 0.50
C TYR A 188 9.18 -18.44 0.41
N GLU A 189 10.09 -19.16 1.07
CA GLU A 189 11.53 -18.95 0.89
C GLU A 189 11.94 -19.17 -0.57
N ARG A 190 11.48 -20.27 -1.17
CA ARG A 190 11.68 -20.54 -2.61
C ARG A 190 11.09 -19.45 -3.48
N ALA A 191 9.89 -18.96 -3.18
CA ALA A 191 9.28 -17.86 -3.94
C ALA A 191 10.14 -16.59 -3.91
N VAL A 192 10.76 -16.27 -2.76
CA VAL A 192 11.70 -15.15 -2.63
C VAL A 192 12.95 -15.39 -3.48
N GLU A 193 13.57 -16.57 -3.35
CA GLU A 193 14.76 -16.93 -4.14
C GLU A 193 14.49 -16.84 -5.65
N MET A 194 13.42 -17.48 -6.13
CA MET A 194 13.04 -17.46 -7.54
C MET A 194 12.77 -16.04 -8.04
N THR A 195 12.08 -15.21 -7.24
CA THR A 195 11.82 -13.81 -7.62
C THR A 195 13.13 -13.04 -7.84
N TYR A 196 14.09 -13.16 -6.93
CA TYR A 196 15.33 -12.39 -6.99
C TYR A 196 16.42 -13.01 -7.88
N GLN A 197 16.23 -14.22 -8.40
CA GLN A 197 17.03 -14.71 -9.54
C GLN A 197 16.85 -13.82 -10.78
N HIS A 198 15.72 -13.13 -10.91
CA HIS A 198 15.42 -12.19 -12.00
C HIS A 198 15.78 -10.73 -11.67
N ARG A 199 16.72 -10.50 -10.74
CA ARG A 199 17.14 -9.16 -10.28
C ARG A 199 17.49 -8.17 -11.39
N GLU A 200 18.07 -8.63 -12.50
CA GLU A 200 18.43 -7.76 -13.63
C GLU A 200 17.19 -7.17 -14.31
N GLY A 201 16.15 -7.99 -14.51
CA GLY A 201 14.88 -7.53 -15.06
C GLY A 201 14.12 -6.61 -14.10
N ILE A 202 14.16 -6.92 -12.80
CA ILE A 202 13.60 -6.06 -11.76
C ILE A 202 14.32 -4.70 -11.76
N ALA A 203 15.66 -4.69 -11.84
CA ALA A 203 16.44 -3.46 -11.90
C ALA A 203 16.11 -2.63 -13.16
N ALA A 204 16.03 -3.26 -14.34
CA ALA A 204 15.64 -2.58 -15.57
C ALA A 204 14.24 -1.95 -15.47
N LEU A 205 13.29 -2.63 -14.83
CA LEU A 205 11.95 -2.12 -14.60
C LEU A 205 11.91 -0.97 -13.58
N VAL A 206 12.69 -1.07 -12.50
CA VAL A 206 12.90 0.03 -11.53
C VAL A 206 13.43 1.27 -12.23
N GLU A 207 14.44 1.11 -13.09
CA GLU A 207 15.01 2.22 -13.85
C GLU A 207 14.02 2.82 -14.85
N ALA A 208 13.27 2.00 -15.58
CA ALA A 208 12.25 2.47 -16.52
C ALA A 208 11.19 3.31 -15.80
N ALA A 209 10.63 2.77 -14.71
CA ALA A 209 9.68 3.48 -13.87
C ALA A 209 10.28 4.76 -13.25
N GLY A 210 11.52 4.70 -12.76
CA GLY A 210 12.23 5.86 -12.20
C GLY A 210 12.43 6.98 -13.23
N ARG A 211 12.87 6.64 -14.45
CA ARG A 211 13.00 7.59 -15.56
C ARG A 211 11.66 8.21 -15.95
N SER A 212 10.59 7.43 -15.99
CA SER A 212 9.24 7.95 -16.20
C SER A 212 8.88 8.99 -15.14
N LEU A 213 9.03 8.65 -13.86
CA LEU A 213 8.68 9.56 -12.77
C LEU A 213 9.55 10.82 -12.70
N GLN A 214 10.84 10.74 -13.05
CA GLN A 214 11.74 11.89 -13.15
C GLN A 214 11.32 12.83 -14.29
N ASN A 215 10.84 12.29 -15.41
CA ASN A 215 10.40 13.05 -16.58
C ASN A 215 8.93 13.48 -16.53
N GLU A 216 8.33 13.50 -15.33
CA GLU A 216 6.92 13.84 -15.11
C GLU A 216 5.92 12.92 -15.86
N GLY A 217 6.36 11.71 -16.26
CA GLY A 217 5.54 10.64 -16.85
C GLY A 217 5.07 9.65 -15.79
N GLY A 218 3.92 9.01 -16.01
CA GLY A 218 3.26 8.10 -15.05
C GLY A 218 3.68 6.64 -15.18
N VAL A 219 3.34 5.83 -14.18
CA VAL A 219 3.45 4.37 -14.22
C VAL A 219 2.06 3.74 -14.09
N CYS A 220 1.68 2.91 -15.04
CA CYS A 220 0.39 2.19 -15.00
C CYS A 220 0.60 0.69 -14.84
N TYR A 221 -0.08 0.08 -13.89
CA TYR A 221 -0.15 -1.38 -13.74
C TYR A 221 -1.45 -1.89 -14.36
N LEU A 222 -1.36 -2.76 -15.36
CA LEU A 222 -2.50 -3.44 -15.97
C LEU A 222 -2.44 -4.91 -15.55
N GLY A 223 -3.40 -5.34 -14.74
CA GLY A 223 -3.35 -6.65 -14.09
C GLY A 223 -4.50 -7.57 -14.48
N TRP A 224 -4.17 -8.86 -14.56
CA TRP A 224 -5.12 -9.94 -14.72
C TRP A 224 -5.20 -10.81 -13.46
N GLY A 225 -6.40 -11.36 -13.23
CA GLY A 225 -6.69 -12.22 -12.10
C GLY A 225 -6.37 -11.59 -10.74
N PRO A 226 -6.16 -12.43 -9.71
CA PRO A 226 -5.85 -11.93 -8.37
C PRO A 226 -4.51 -11.17 -8.25
N MET A 227 -3.56 -11.33 -9.19
CA MET A 227 -2.32 -10.53 -9.18
C MET A 227 -2.59 -9.04 -9.38
N ALA A 228 -3.66 -8.69 -10.12
CA ALA A 228 -4.05 -7.31 -10.38
C ALA A 228 -4.33 -6.51 -9.10
N PHE A 229 -4.83 -7.18 -8.06
CA PHE A 229 -5.08 -6.55 -6.75
C PHE A 229 -3.79 -6.04 -6.12
N LEU A 230 -2.67 -6.75 -6.34
CA LEU A 230 -1.37 -6.32 -5.83
C LEU A 230 -0.91 -5.04 -6.51
N GLY A 231 -1.25 -4.85 -7.80
CA GLY A 231 -1.05 -3.59 -8.52
C GLY A 231 -1.84 -2.44 -7.90
N LEU A 232 -3.13 -2.64 -7.62
CA LEU A 232 -3.98 -1.64 -6.96
C LEU A 232 -3.46 -1.27 -5.56
N MET A 233 -3.14 -2.28 -4.75
CA MET A 233 -2.61 -2.08 -3.39
C MET A 233 -1.27 -1.35 -3.42
N ASP A 234 -0.32 -1.75 -4.28
CA ASP A 234 0.99 -1.10 -4.38
C ASP A 234 0.86 0.38 -4.79
N ALA A 235 0.01 0.67 -5.77
CA ALA A 235 -0.27 2.03 -6.23
C ALA A 235 -0.89 2.92 -5.14
N SER A 236 -1.89 2.40 -4.40
CA SER A 236 -2.60 3.15 -3.35
C SER A 236 -1.67 3.64 -2.22
N GLU A 237 -0.60 2.90 -1.97
CA GLU A 237 0.39 3.20 -0.93
C GLU A 237 1.45 4.22 -1.36
N CYS A 238 1.55 4.54 -2.66
CA CYS A 238 2.58 5.46 -3.15
C CYS A 238 2.36 6.90 -2.69
N ASN A 239 1.10 7.36 -2.64
CA ASN A 239 0.78 8.72 -2.23
C ASN A 239 1.20 9.05 -0.78
N PRO A 240 0.73 8.32 0.26
CA PRO A 240 1.11 8.62 1.64
C PRO A 240 2.61 8.43 1.91
N THR A 241 3.24 7.50 1.18
CA THR A 241 4.66 7.12 1.36
C THR A 241 5.61 8.13 0.73
N PHE A 242 5.29 8.66 -0.45
CA PHE A 242 6.23 9.44 -1.27
C PHE A 242 5.70 10.83 -1.71
N GLY A 243 4.51 11.24 -1.26
CA GLY A 243 3.88 12.49 -1.68
C GLY A 243 3.48 12.48 -3.16
N ALA A 244 3.05 11.32 -3.66
CA ALA A 244 2.91 11.02 -5.08
C ALA A 244 1.58 11.50 -5.73
N GLY A 245 0.71 12.16 -4.98
CA GLY A 245 -0.71 12.38 -5.35
C GLY A 245 -1.07 13.63 -6.14
N GLU A 246 -0.14 14.56 -6.41
CA GLU A 246 -0.50 15.76 -7.19
C GLU A 246 0.55 16.10 -8.26
N ARG A 247 0.15 15.89 -9.52
CA ARG A 247 0.76 16.56 -10.67
C ARG A 247 -0.03 17.82 -11.01
N LYS A 248 0.64 18.84 -11.57
CA LYS A 248 0.01 20.11 -11.96
C LYS A 248 -1.19 19.82 -12.87
N LYS A 249 -2.32 20.51 -12.63
CA LYS A 249 -3.51 20.44 -13.50
C LYS A 249 -3.11 20.73 -14.95
N ARG A 250 -3.38 19.80 -15.88
CA ARG A 250 -3.10 19.98 -17.30
C ARG A 250 -4.40 20.29 -18.03
N TRP A 251 -4.46 21.48 -18.61
CA TRP A 251 -5.58 21.90 -19.44
C TRP A 251 -5.37 21.40 -20.85
N ARG A 252 -6.37 20.71 -21.42
CA ARG A 252 -6.33 20.26 -22.81
C ARG A 252 -7.56 20.76 -23.55
N TRP A 253 -7.31 21.34 -24.72
CA TRP A 253 -8.30 21.92 -25.61
C TRP A 253 -8.78 20.87 -26.61
N PHE A 254 -10.09 20.76 -26.79
CA PHE A 254 -10.69 19.92 -27.83
C PHE A 254 -11.71 20.73 -28.64
N ILE A 255 -11.77 20.43 -29.95
CA ILE A 255 -12.91 20.79 -30.80
C ILE A 255 -13.82 19.56 -30.87
N LEU A 256 -15.04 19.67 -30.35
CA LEU A 256 -16.09 18.70 -30.63
C LEU A 256 -16.77 19.09 -31.93
N THR A 257 -16.64 18.28 -32.98
CA THR A 257 -17.46 18.41 -34.19
C THR A 257 -18.71 17.55 -34.02
N GLN A 258 -19.84 18.17 -33.72
CA GLN A 258 -21.15 17.54 -33.92
C GLN A 258 -21.55 17.67 -35.39
N GLN A 259 -22.40 16.74 -35.84
CA GLN A 259 -22.82 16.56 -37.23
C GLN A 259 -23.77 17.67 -37.73
N ASP A 260 -24.00 18.71 -36.94
CA ASP A 260 -24.64 19.96 -37.35
C ASP A 260 -23.80 21.14 -36.83
N PHE A 261 -23.53 22.09 -37.72
CA PHE A 261 -22.63 23.24 -37.61
C PHE A 261 -22.71 24.04 -36.28
N ILE A 262 -22.09 23.55 -35.19
CA ILE A 262 -21.63 24.37 -34.05
C ILE A 262 -20.35 23.74 -33.48
N SER A 263 -19.21 24.41 -33.64
CA SER A 263 -17.99 24.10 -32.90
C SER A 263 -18.13 24.64 -31.46
N LYS A 264 -18.19 23.75 -30.46
CA LYS A 264 -18.05 24.14 -29.05
C LYS A 264 -16.60 23.95 -28.62
N GLU A 265 -15.98 25.03 -28.16
CA GLU A 265 -14.69 24.98 -27.46
C GLU A 265 -14.93 24.45 -26.05
N VAL A 266 -14.33 23.30 -25.73
CA VAL A 266 -14.42 22.73 -24.37
C VAL A 266 -13.02 22.65 -23.78
N TRP A 267 -12.83 23.39 -22.69
CA TRP A 267 -11.67 23.24 -21.82
C TRP A 267 -11.97 22.15 -20.79
N THR A 268 -11.33 21.00 -20.95
CA THR A 268 -11.36 19.94 -19.93
C THR A 268 -10.08 20.02 -19.10
N CYS A 269 -10.22 20.26 -17.80
CA CYS A 269 -9.14 20.06 -16.84
C CYS A 269 -8.94 18.56 -16.68
N PHE A 270 -7.82 18.03 -17.18
CA PHE A 270 -7.39 16.69 -16.79
C PHE A 270 -6.65 16.85 -15.48
N VAL A 271 -7.19 16.27 -14.42
CA VAL A 271 -6.44 16.08 -13.17
C VAL A 271 -5.37 15.05 -13.52
N ASP A 272 -4.11 15.48 -13.62
CA ASP A 272 -3.01 14.54 -13.84
C ASP A 272 -2.93 13.64 -12.60
N TYR A 273 -3.11 12.35 -12.85
CA TYR A 273 -3.19 11.29 -11.85
C TYR A 273 -1.92 11.16 -11.00
N ALA A 274 -2.05 10.39 -9.92
CA ALA A 274 -0.95 9.92 -9.09
C ALA A 274 0.20 9.34 -9.92
N ASP A 275 1.43 9.41 -9.38
CA ASP A 275 2.63 8.89 -10.05
C ASP A 275 2.49 7.43 -10.53
N ILE A 276 1.74 6.63 -9.78
CA ILE A 276 1.49 5.22 -10.08
C ILE A 276 -0.01 4.92 -9.94
N ARG A 277 -0.61 4.24 -10.93
CA ARG A 277 -2.02 3.81 -10.90
C ARG A 277 -2.16 2.35 -11.33
N GLY A 278 -3.03 1.61 -10.64
CA GLY A 278 -3.35 0.23 -10.98
C GLY A 278 -4.71 0.09 -11.65
N PHE A 279 -4.83 -0.92 -12.50
CA PHE A 279 -6.06 -1.34 -13.16
C PHE A 279 -6.17 -2.86 -13.14
N ILE A 280 -7.42 -3.34 -13.11
CA ILE A 280 -7.79 -4.74 -13.05
C ILE A 280 -8.79 -5.06 -14.15
N ARG A 281 -8.59 -6.19 -14.84
CA ARG A 281 -9.59 -6.76 -15.75
C ARG A 281 -10.95 -6.84 -15.03
N GLY A 282 -12.04 -6.39 -15.66
CA GLY A 282 -13.39 -6.53 -15.09
C GLY A 282 -13.73 -5.60 -13.91
N GLY A 283 -12.82 -4.71 -13.50
CA GLY A 283 -13.07 -3.67 -12.49
C GLY A 283 -13.57 -4.23 -11.15
N TYR A 284 -14.60 -3.61 -10.57
CA TYR A 284 -15.13 -3.99 -9.24
C TYR A 284 -15.75 -5.39 -9.19
N LYS A 285 -16.21 -5.93 -10.31
CA LYS A 285 -16.67 -7.33 -10.38
C LYS A 285 -15.53 -8.28 -10.03
N ASP A 286 -14.37 -7.99 -10.59
CA ASP A 286 -13.13 -8.72 -10.39
C ASP A 286 -12.31 -8.18 -9.20
N LEU A 287 -12.75 -7.11 -8.53
CA LEU A 287 -12.30 -6.74 -7.18
C LEU A 287 -13.10 -7.48 -6.08
N ASN A 288 -14.42 -7.67 -6.25
CA ASN A 288 -15.32 -8.32 -5.28
C ASN A 288 -15.10 -7.81 -3.84
N ASN A 289 -15.11 -6.49 -3.68
CA ASN A 289 -15.11 -5.80 -2.40
C ASN A 289 -16.53 -5.79 -1.78
N ASN A 290 -16.65 -5.47 -0.50
CA ASN A 290 -17.90 -5.53 0.26
C ASN A 290 -18.93 -4.45 -0.13
N GLU A 291 -18.48 -3.24 -0.45
CA GLU A 291 -19.30 -2.05 -0.72
C GLU A 291 -19.74 -1.95 -2.19
N GLY A 292 -19.29 -2.86 -3.05
CA GLY A 292 -19.58 -2.83 -4.49
C GLY A 292 -18.81 -1.74 -5.25
N PRO A 293 -19.26 -1.35 -6.45
CA PRO A 293 -18.55 -0.40 -7.29
C PRO A 293 -18.40 0.98 -6.66
N LEU A 294 -17.16 1.48 -6.59
CA LEU A 294 -16.83 2.78 -6.05
C LEU A 294 -16.49 3.83 -7.13
N SER A 295 -16.68 3.51 -8.41
CA SER A 295 -16.30 4.38 -9.55
C SER A 295 -16.94 5.76 -9.53
N SER A 296 -18.10 5.93 -8.89
CA SER A 296 -18.78 7.22 -8.75
C SER A 296 -18.08 8.21 -7.81
N LEU A 297 -17.09 7.74 -7.03
CA LEU A 297 -16.37 8.58 -6.08
C LEU A 297 -15.30 9.47 -6.71
N GLY A 298 -14.95 9.22 -7.98
CA GLY A 298 -13.99 10.01 -8.73
C GLY A 298 -13.10 9.17 -9.63
N PRO A 299 -12.25 9.83 -10.45
CA PRO A 299 -11.43 9.17 -11.45
C PRO A 299 -10.41 8.18 -10.85
N ASP A 300 -9.94 8.40 -9.62
CA ASP A 300 -9.04 7.48 -8.92
C ASP A 300 -9.70 6.13 -8.59
N PHE A 301 -11.03 6.08 -8.59
CA PHE A 301 -11.83 4.89 -8.33
C PHE A 301 -12.30 4.20 -9.63
N CYS A 302 -11.94 4.73 -10.80
CA CYS A 302 -12.08 4.01 -12.05
C CYS A 302 -10.90 3.04 -12.18
N ILE A 303 -11.13 1.73 -12.12
CA ILE A 303 -10.05 0.73 -11.99
C ILE A 303 -10.13 -0.36 -13.05
N ALA A 304 -11.12 -0.32 -13.95
CA ALA A 304 -11.27 -1.33 -14.98
C ALA A 304 -10.28 -1.12 -16.14
N HIS A 305 -9.97 -2.17 -16.90
CA HIS A 305 -9.21 -2.02 -18.15
C HIS A 305 -9.93 -1.11 -19.15
N GLU A 306 -11.26 -1.14 -19.17
CA GLU A 306 -12.08 -0.24 -19.97
C GLU A 306 -11.86 1.22 -19.56
N ASP A 307 -11.80 1.50 -18.25
CA ASP A 307 -11.49 2.83 -17.74
C ASP A 307 -10.10 3.29 -18.20
N PHE A 308 -9.09 2.41 -18.15
CA PHE A 308 -7.76 2.70 -18.67
C PHE A 308 -7.80 3.06 -20.17
N LEU A 309 -8.49 2.25 -20.98
CA LEU A 309 -8.61 2.46 -22.42
C LEU A 309 -9.27 3.81 -22.76
N HIS A 310 -10.25 4.24 -21.98
CA HIS A 310 -10.98 5.49 -22.21
C HIS A 310 -10.29 6.71 -21.60
N GLN A 311 -9.71 6.60 -20.42
CA GLN A 311 -9.26 7.74 -19.62
C GLN A 311 -7.76 7.96 -19.65
N VAL A 312 -6.95 6.92 -19.87
CA VAL A 312 -5.49 6.99 -19.73
C VAL A 312 -4.76 6.73 -21.04
N LEU A 313 -5.14 5.67 -21.77
CA LEU A 313 -4.50 5.29 -23.04
C LEU A 313 -4.41 6.45 -24.06
N PRO A 314 -5.44 7.33 -24.24
CA PRO A 314 -5.36 8.44 -25.19
C PRO A 314 -4.33 9.52 -24.84
N SER A 315 -3.90 9.58 -23.58
CA SER A 315 -2.91 10.53 -23.08
C SER A 315 -1.51 9.95 -22.87
N LEU A 316 -1.33 8.62 -23.02
CA LEU A 316 -0.03 7.99 -22.87
C LEU A 316 0.98 8.49 -23.93
N THR A 317 2.23 8.61 -23.49
CA THR A 317 3.39 9.04 -24.26
C THR A 317 4.59 8.14 -23.95
N ASP A 318 5.69 8.29 -24.71
CA ASP A 318 6.97 7.62 -24.40
C ASP A 318 7.62 8.05 -23.07
N ARG A 319 7.04 9.01 -22.33
CA ARG A 319 7.46 9.31 -20.96
C ARG A 319 6.84 8.37 -19.94
N ASP A 320 5.76 7.68 -20.30
CA ASP A 320 4.98 6.84 -19.40
C ASP A 320 5.42 5.37 -19.48
N THR A 321 5.47 4.69 -18.35
CA THR A 321 5.76 3.26 -18.25
C THR A 321 4.47 2.47 -18.01
N VAL A 322 4.26 1.39 -18.76
CA VAL A 322 3.14 0.47 -18.54
C VAL A 322 3.65 -0.92 -18.20
N LEU A 323 3.15 -1.49 -17.10
CA LEU A 323 3.50 -2.84 -16.65
C LEU A 323 2.28 -3.75 -16.74
N LEU A 324 2.39 -4.80 -17.56
CA LEU A 324 1.41 -5.88 -17.64
C LEU A 324 1.71 -6.92 -16.55
N ILE A 325 0.69 -7.38 -15.82
CA ILE A 325 0.84 -8.38 -14.75
C ILE A 325 -0.15 -9.52 -14.99
N TYR A 326 0.34 -10.67 -15.43
CA TYR A 326 -0.51 -11.79 -15.80
C TYR A 326 0.17 -13.14 -15.54
N THR A 327 -0.60 -14.20 -15.68
CA THR A 327 -0.18 -15.58 -15.53
C THR A 327 -0.46 -16.35 -16.81
N GLN A 328 0.16 -17.53 -16.96
CA GLN A 328 -0.13 -18.46 -18.05
C GLN A 328 -1.60 -18.90 -18.12
N SER A 329 -2.35 -18.77 -17.03
CA SER A 329 -3.76 -19.18 -16.92
C SER A 329 -4.73 -18.08 -17.34
N ASP A 330 -4.24 -16.87 -17.58
CA ASP A 330 -5.05 -15.76 -18.08
C ASP A 330 -5.29 -15.86 -19.59
N ASP A 331 -6.27 -15.11 -20.09
CA ASP A 331 -6.53 -15.02 -21.53
C ASP A 331 -5.41 -14.23 -22.21
N LEU A 332 -4.43 -14.97 -22.76
CA LEU A 332 -3.26 -14.39 -23.43
C LEU A 332 -3.64 -13.58 -24.68
N HIS A 333 -4.78 -13.87 -25.32
CA HIS A 333 -5.24 -13.09 -26.47
C HIS A 333 -5.70 -11.70 -26.02
N GLU A 334 -6.39 -11.59 -24.88
CA GLU A 334 -6.75 -10.30 -24.28
C GLU A 334 -5.49 -9.52 -23.86
N VAL A 335 -4.53 -10.17 -23.21
CA VAL A 335 -3.26 -9.55 -22.79
C VAL A 335 -2.52 -8.97 -24.00
N VAL A 336 -2.34 -9.77 -25.06
CA VAL A 336 -1.63 -9.34 -26.28
C VAL A 336 -2.37 -8.18 -26.96
N ASN A 337 -3.70 -8.23 -27.04
CA ASN A 337 -4.47 -7.16 -27.67
C ASN A 337 -4.38 -5.85 -26.90
N LEU A 338 -4.47 -5.88 -25.56
CA LEU A 338 -4.27 -4.67 -24.75
C LEU A 338 -2.83 -4.17 -24.85
N GLY A 339 -1.85 -5.08 -24.79
CA GLY A 339 -0.44 -4.75 -24.96
C GLY A 339 -0.13 -4.08 -26.30
N ARG A 340 -0.75 -4.52 -27.40
CA ARG A 340 -0.61 -3.90 -28.74
C ARG A 340 -1.13 -2.46 -28.75
N LYS A 341 -2.31 -2.22 -28.18
CA LYS A 341 -2.89 -0.86 -28.06
C LYS A 341 -1.98 0.09 -27.25
N VAL A 342 -1.38 -0.41 -26.19
CA VAL A 342 -0.41 0.37 -25.39
C VAL A 342 0.87 0.63 -26.18
N ARG A 343 1.38 -0.37 -26.91
CA ARG A 343 2.59 -0.24 -27.74
C ARG A 343 2.46 0.82 -28.84
N GLU A 344 1.25 1.08 -29.33
CA GLU A 344 0.96 2.20 -30.25
C GLU A 344 1.16 3.59 -29.62
N LYS A 345 1.22 3.69 -28.29
CA LYS A 345 1.34 4.95 -27.54
C LYS A 345 2.68 5.14 -26.84
N THR A 346 3.29 4.05 -26.36
CA THR A 346 4.57 4.09 -25.64
C THR A 346 5.40 2.86 -25.94
N SER A 347 6.71 3.07 -26.10
CA SER A 347 7.71 2.02 -26.19
C SER A 347 8.09 1.42 -24.83
N ASN A 348 7.76 2.09 -23.72
CA ASN A 348 8.09 1.67 -22.35
C ASN A 348 7.02 0.75 -21.76
N ILE A 349 6.75 -0.36 -22.43
CA ILE A 349 5.83 -1.40 -21.94
C ILE A 349 6.63 -2.64 -21.52
N HIS A 350 6.34 -3.12 -20.32
CA HIS A 350 7.01 -4.25 -19.66
C HIS A 350 5.97 -5.26 -19.17
N ALA A 351 6.43 -6.44 -18.77
CA ALA A 351 5.55 -7.47 -18.21
C ALA A 351 6.19 -8.21 -17.04
N VAL A 352 5.37 -8.52 -16.03
CA VAL A 352 5.59 -9.58 -15.05
C VAL A 352 4.67 -10.74 -15.41
N HIS A 353 5.26 -11.80 -15.95
CA HIS A 353 4.53 -13.00 -16.37
C HIS A 353 4.91 -14.22 -15.53
N HIS A 354 3.93 -14.83 -14.86
CA HIS A 354 4.11 -16.05 -14.07
C HIS A 354 3.72 -17.30 -14.86
N ARG A 355 4.58 -18.32 -14.85
CA ARG A 355 4.32 -19.60 -15.51
C ARG A 355 4.88 -20.79 -14.72
N THR A 356 4.39 -21.98 -15.05
CA THR A 356 4.94 -23.27 -14.64
C THR A 356 5.70 -23.91 -15.80
N ASP A 357 6.72 -24.71 -15.52
CA ASP A 357 7.63 -25.30 -16.52
C ASP A 357 6.95 -26.27 -17.53
N SER A 358 5.69 -26.66 -17.33
CA SER A 358 4.93 -27.45 -18.29
C SER A 358 4.23 -26.54 -19.30
N VAL A 359 4.89 -26.26 -20.43
CA VAL A 359 4.34 -26.08 -21.80
C VAL A 359 5.25 -25.15 -22.63
N GLU A 360 5.74 -25.68 -23.75
CA GLU A 360 6.36 -24.95 -24.86
C GLU A 360 5.30 -24.10 -25.58
N ALA A 361 5.01 -22.89 -25.10
CA ALA A 361 4.16 -21.95 -25.85
C ALA A 361 4.60 -20.51 -25.63
N LEU A 362 5.70 -20.09 -26.26
CA LEU A 362 6.20 -18.72 -26.11
C LEU A 362 6.83 -18.10 -27.37
N GLN A 363 6.50 -18.60 -28.57
CA GLN A 363 6.90 -17.92 -29.80
C GLN A 363 5.99 -16.73 -30.16
N GLN A 364 4.72 -16.67 -29.73
CA GLN A 364 3.80 -15.60 -30.13
C GLN A 364 3.84 -14.33 -29.25
N VAL A 365 4.05 -14.44 -27.93
CA VAL A 365 4.06 -13.26 -27.03
C VAL A 365 5.39 -12.49 -27.10
N THR A 366 6.50 -13.21 -27.27
CA THR A 366 7.86 -12.65 -27.34
C THR A 366 8.08 -11.77 -28.59
N PHE A 367 7.37 -12.05 -29.70
CA PHE A 367 7.54 -11.32 -30.96
C PHE A 367 6.81 -9.97 -31.00
N CYS A 368 5.79 -9.77 -30.15
CA CYS A 368 5.01 -8.52 -30.13
C CYS A 368 5.43 -7.52 -29.03
N LEU A 369 6.16 -7.99 -28.01
CA LEU A 369 6.56 -7.19 -26.86
C LEU A 369 8.05 -7.39 -26.58
N LEU A 370 8.91 -6.59 -27.22
CA LEU A 370 10.30 -6.46 -26.79
C LEU A 370 10.29 -5.99 -25.31
N GLY A 371 10.75 -6.85 -24.39
CA GLY A 371 10.84 -6.56 -22.95
C GLY A 371 10.01 -7.42 -21.99
N VAL A 372 9.47 -8.58 -22.41
CA VAL A 372 8.74 -9.49 -21.49
C VAL A 372 9.73 -10.24 -20.58
N PHE A 373 9.65 -9.99 -19.28
CA PHE A 373 10.32 -10.79 -18.26
C PHE A 373 9.37 -11.89 -17.77
N SER A 374 9.80 -13.15 -17.87
CA SER A 374 9.06 -14.29 -17.35
C SER A 374 9.70 -14.76 -16.04
N LEU A 375 8.90 -14.81 -14.97
CA LEU A 375 9.24 -15.46 -13.71
C LEU A 375 8.83 -16.94 -13.82
N LEU A 376 9.79 -17.83 -13.60
CA LEU A 376 9.60 -19.29 -13.62
C LEU A 376 9.39 -19.80 -12.19
N ASN A 377 8.37 -20.63 -11.96
CA ASN A 377 8.23 -21.40 -10.70
C ASN A 377 8.10 -22.90 -11.00
N LYS A 378 8.84 -23.72 -10.23
CA LYS A 378 8.78 -25.19 -10.24
C LYS A 378 7.89 -25.71 -9.09
N LEU A 379 6.91 -26.57 -9.44
CA LEU A 379 6.10 -27.50 -8.62
C LEU A 379 4.78 -27.06 -7.91
N CYS A 380 3.90 -28.08 -7.79
CA CYS A 380 2.59 -28.28 -7.12
C CYS A 380 1.45 -27.27 -7.33
N ILE A 381 0.38 -27.77 -7.98
CA ILE A 381 -0.78 -27.05 -8.56
C ILE A 381 -1.63 -26.24 -7.54
N PHE A 382 -1.55 -26.53 -6.24
CA PHE A 382 -2.31 -25.78 -5.20
C PHE A 382 -1.49 -24.67 -4.49
N ASP A 383 -0.16 -24.76 -4.46
CA ASP A 383 0.72 -23.80 -3.77
C ASP A 383 1.27 -22.69 -4.68
N THR A 384 1.24 -22.90 -6.01
CA THR A 384 1.89 -22.00 -6.98
C THR A 384 1.33 -20.58 -6.95
N PHE A 385 0.03 -20.44 -6.69
CA PHE A 385 -0.64 -19.14 -6.77
C PHE A 385 -0.19 -18.16 -5.67
N TRP A 386 0.02 -18.67 -4.46
CA TRP A 386 0.46 -17.90 -3.29
C TRP A 386 1.89 -17.38 -3.46
N GLN A 387 2.74 -18.21 -4.06
CA GLN A 387 4.10 -17.85 -4.45
C GLN A 387 4.09 -16.73 -5.50
N TRP A 388 3.23 -16.80 -6.52
CA TRP A 388 3.08 -15.74 -7.52
C TRP A 388 2.58 -14.43 -6.91
N GLU A 389 1.67 -14.49 -5.94
CA GLU A 389 1.21 -13.29 -5.23
C GLU A 389 2.34 -12.64 -4.43
N LEU A 390 3.12 -13.43 -3.68
CA LEU A 390 4.28 -12.88 -2.96
C LEU A 390 5.33 -12.34 -3.94
N SER A 391 5.63 -13.07 -5.00
CA SER A 391 6.58 -12.65 -6.03
C SER A 391 6.19 -11.32 -6.68
N THR A 392 4.94 -11.21 -7.15
CA THR A 392 4.38 -9.96 -7.71
C THR A 392 4.48 -8.83 -6.70
N LYS A 393 4.13 -9.09 -5.44
CA LYS A 393 4.25 -8.08 -4.37
C LYS A 393 5.68 -7.58 -4.21
N LEU A 394 6.66 -8.49 -4.18
CA LEU A 394 8.08 -8.14 -4.04
C LEU A 394 8.57 -7.32 -5.23
N VAL A 395 8.20 -7.70 -6.46
CA VAL A 395 8.54 -6.95 -7.67
C VAL A 395 7.91 -5.56 -7.65
N LEU A 396 6.60 -5.46 -7.40
CA LEU A 396 5.91 -4.17 -7.36
C LEU A 396 6.45 -3.25 -6.26
N ASN A 397 6.67 -3.78 -5.05
CA ASN A 397 7.26 -3.01 -3.96
C ASN A 397 8.69 -2.54 -4.30
N ALA A 398 9.48 -3.35 -5.02
CA ALA A 398 10.79 -2.92 -5.52
C ALA A 398 10.67 -1.82 -6.58
N VAL A 399 9.77 -1.98 -7.56
CA VAL A 399 9.54 -1.02 -8.65
C VAL A 399 9.06 0.33 -8.12
N SER A 400 7.97 0.37 -7.37
CA SER A 400 7.43 1.63 -6.86
C SER A 400 8.38 2.30 -5.88
N THR A 401 9.02 1.55 -4.97
CA THR A 401 9.98 2.14 -4.02
C THR A 401 11.25 2.62 -4.73
N GLY A 402 11.83 1.80 -5.61
CA GLY A 402 13.02 2.15 -6.38
C GLY A 402 12.80 3.34 -7.29
N ALA A 403 11.65 3.42 -7.97
CA ALA A 403 11.30 4.55 -8.83
C ALA A 403 11.22 5.86 -8.03
N HIS A 404 10.63 5.85 -6.82
CA HIS A 404 10.57 7.04 -5.98
C HIS A 404 11.91 7.38 -5.30
N ILE A 405 12.79 6.40 -5.07
CA ILE A 405 14.19 6.66 -4.69
C ILE A 405 14.91 7.41 -5.82
N LEU A 406 14.76 6.98 -7.07
CA LEU A 406 15.32 7.66 -8.24
C LEU A 406 14.71 9.05 -8.43
N LYS A 407 13.41 9.23 -8.14
CA LYS A 407 12.74 10.54 -8.10
C LYS A 407 13.22 11.46 -6.96
N GLY A 408 14.06 10.96 -6.04
CA GLY A 408 14.61 11.75 -4.93
C GLY A 408 13.67 11.96 -3.75
N LYS A 409 12.67 11.10 -3.57
CA LYS A 409 11.70 11.19 -2.45
C LYS A 409 12.23 10.56 -1.14
N ILE A 410 13.42 9.97 -1.19
CA ILE A 410 14.09 9.30 -0.07
C ILE A 410 15.45 9.96 0.19
N TYR A 411 15.76 10.23 1.45
CA TYR A 411 17.08 10.65 1.92
C TYR A 411 17.67 9.57 2.82
N ARG A 412 18.87 9.08 2.47
CA ARG A 412 19.45 7.87 3.07
C ARG A 412 18.46 6.70 2.98
N ASN A 413 17.84 6.31 4.08
CA ASN A 413 16.80 5.29 4.16
C ASN A 413 15.48 5.81 4.76
N HIS A 414 15.25 7.13 4.71
CA HIS A 414 14.08 7.79 5.29
C HIS A 414 13.22 8.46 4.21
N MET A 415 11.90 8.30 4.34
CA MET A 415 10.93 9.02 3.52
C MET A 415 10.92 10.49 3.94
N ILE A 416 11.45 11.35 3.08
CA ILE A 416 11.48 12.79 3.34
C ILE A 416 10.23 13.48 2.83
N ASP A 417 9.56 12.94 1.81
CA ASP A 417 8.33 13.55 1.29
C ASP A 417 7.07 12.79 1.73
N LEU A 418 7.10 12.23 2.95
CA LEU A 418 5.92 11.59 3.54
C LEU A 418 4.84 12.63 3.84
N GLN A 419 3.58 12.26 3.67
CA GLN A 419 2.46 13.11 4.08
C GLN A 419 2.09 12.85 5.54
N VAL A 420 1.94 13.91 6.34
CA VAL A 420 1.63 13.82 7.77
C VAL A 420 0.11 13.72 7.96
N THR A 421 -0.47 12.59 7.57
CA THR A 421 -1.94 12.44 7.47
C THR A 421 -2.61 11.84 8.70
N ASN A 422 -1.84 11.24 9.60
CA ASN A 422 -2.30 10.66 10.87
C ASN A 422 -1.27 10.79 11.99
N SER A 423 -1.64 10.40 13.21
CA SER A 423 -0.82 10.58 14.40
C SER A 423 0.48 9.75 14.36
N LYS A 424 0.45 8.58 13.70
CA LYS A 424 1.62 7.73 13.47
C LYS A 424 2.64 8.42 12.56
N LEU A 425 2.19 9.05 11.47
CA LEU A 425 3.05 9.76 10.52
C LEU A 425 3.54 11.10 11.08
N TYR A 426 2.75 11.79 11.91
CA TYR A 426 3.20 12.98 12.65
C TYR A 426 4.39 12.66 13.55
N ARG A 427 4.27 11.62 14.39
CA ARG A 427 5.38 11.19 15.26
C ARG A 427 6.59 10.72 14.46
N ARG A 428 6.37 10.06 13.33
CA ARG A 428 7.45 9.65 12.42
C ARG A 428 8.20 10.87 11.87
N ALA A 429 7.48 11.91 11.46
CA ALA A 429 8.08 13.16 11.00
C ALA A 429 8.91 13.83 12.12
N ALA A 430 8.36 13.97 13.33
CA ALA A 430 9.08 14.54 14.46
C ALA A 430 10.36 13.75 14.81
N ARG A 431 10.28 12.41 14.91
CA ARG A 431 11.45 11.55 15.17
C ARG A 431 12.47 11.59 14.04
N LEU A 432 12.02 11.76 12.80
CA LEU A 432 12.91 11.90 11.65
C LEU A 432 13.70 13.22 11.73
N LEU A 433 13.02 14.33 12.07
CA LEU A 433 13.67 15.61 12.30
C LEU A 433 14.70 15.51 13.43
N GLN A 434 14.34 14.90 14.56
CA GLN A 434 15.24 14.68 15.68
C GLN A 434 16.48 13.86 15.26
N LYS A 435 16.27 12.76 14.54
CA LYS A 435 17.35 11.88 14.09
C LYS A 435 18.29 12.57 13.11
N LEU A 436 17.77 13.37 12.18
CA LEU A 436 18.57 14.02 11.15
C LEU A 436 19.23 15.32 11.62
N SER A 437 18.62 16.02 12.57
CA SER A 437 19.13 17.31 13.06
C SER A 437 19.94 17.21 14.35
N GLY A 438 19.73 16.17 15.16
CA GLY A 438 20.32 16.04 16.49
C GLY A 438 19.72 16.99 17.54
N GLN A 439 18.68 17.76 17.19
CA GLN A 439 18.04 18.75 18.06
C GLN A 439 17.05 18.12 19.06
N ALA A 440 16.60 18.89 20.06
CA ALA A 440 15.65 18.40 21.05
C ALA A 440 14.27 18.11 20.40
N GLU A 441 13.49 17.20 21.01
CA GLU A 441 12.17 16.82 20.52
C GLU A 441 11.22 18.04 20.42
N THR A 442 11.27 18.94 21.41
CA THR A 442 10.49 20.18 21.43
C THR A 442 10.82 21.13 20.27
N GLU A 443 12.09 21.21 19.88
CA GLU A 443 12.54 22.03 18.75
C GLU A 443 12.12 21.41 17.41
N CYS A 444 12.19 20.09 17.32
CA CYS A 444 11.76 19.33 16.16
C CYS A 444 10.25 19.42 15.94
N GLU A 445 9.44 19.28 17.00
CA GLU A 445 8.00 19.50 16.94
C GLU A 445 7.67 20.96 16.59
N GLY A 446 8.37 21.93 17.17
CA GLY A 446 8.22 23.33 16.81
C GLY A 446 8.48 23.59 15.31
N ALA A 447 9.56 23.05 14.76
CA ALA A 447 9.87 23.16 13.34
C ALA A 447 8.84 22.44 12.45
N LEU A 448 8.37 21.27 12.88
CA LEU A 448 7.32 20.52 12.19
C LEU A 448 6.02 21.32 12.11
N LEU A 449 5.56 21.89 13.22
CA LEU A 449 4.37 22.72 13.27
C LEU A 449 4.51 23.97 12.40
N LYS A 450 5.67 24.64 12.43
CA LYS A 450 5.93 25.78 11.54
C LYS A 450 5.73 25.39 10.07
N ALA A 451 6.28 24.24 9.67
CA ALA A 451 6.14 23.74 8.30
C ALA A 451 4.71 23.27 7.96
N ILE A 452 3.96 22.69 8.90
CA ILE A 452 2.55 22.30 8.71
C ILE A 452 1.68 23.54 8.48
N TYR A 453 1.81 24.56 9.34
CA TYR A 453 0.99 25.78 9.29
C TYR A 453 1.55 26.86 8.36
N ARG A 454 2.71 26.62 7.74
CA ARG A 454 3.42 27.59 6.89
C ARG A 454 3.63 28.94 7.58
N ALA A 455 4.02 28.89 8.84
CA ALA A 455 4.22 30.06 9.69
C ALA A 455 5.61 30.04 10.33
N ASP A 456 6.35 31.15 10.26
CA ASP A 456 7.68 31.26 10.88
C ASP A 456 7.61 31.39 12.43
N LYS A 457 6.44 31.79 12.96
CA LYS A 457 6.14 31.89 14.40
C LYS A 457 4.86 31.11 14.72
N LEU A 458 4.89 30.36 15.82
CA LEU A 458 3.72 29.62 16.31
C LEU A 458 2.91 30.49 17.26
N THR A 459 1.59 30.45 17.14
CA THR A 459 0.66 31.08 18.09
C THR A 459 0.31 30.11 19.21
N GLU A 460 -0.16 30.63 20.34
CA GLU A 460 -0.63 29.81 21.47
C GLU A 460 -1.78 28.88 21.05
N GLU A 461 -2.69 29.38 20.19
CA GLU A 461 -3.76 28.60 19.57
C GLU A 461 -3.22 27.36 18.85
N ILE A 462 -2.17 27.50 18.05
CA ILE A 462 -1.54 26.37 17.36
C ILE A 462 -0.93 25.41 18.39
N THR A 463 -0.10 25.90 19.31
CA THR A 463 0.61 25.02 20.25
C THR A 463 -0.30 24.30 21.24
N SER A 464 -1.51 24.80 21.47
CA SER A 464 -2.51 24.19 22.35
C SER A 464 -3.36 23.10 21.67
N CYS A 465 -3.33 23.02 20.33
CA CYS A 465 -4.08 22.03 19.56
C CYS A 465 -3.55 20.61 19.80
N ASP A 466 -4.41 19.62 19.56
CA ASP A 466 -4.00 18.22 19.59
C ASP A 466 -3.38 17.77 18.24
N ILE A 467 -2.76 16.59 18.25
CA ILE A 467 -2.17 15.98 17.04
C ILE A 467 -3.23 15.80 15.94
N THR A 468 -4.49 15.55 16.31
CA THR A 468 -5.59 15.39 15.35
C THR A 468 -5.76 16.65 14.50
N ALA A 469 -5.85 17.82 15.14
CA ALA A 469 -5.95 19.11 14.46
C ALA A 469 -4.73 19.38 13.57
N HIS A 470 -3.51 19.09 14.04
CA HIS A 470 -2.30 19.25 13.25
C HIS A 470 -2.29 18.38 11.99
N THR A 471 -2.66 17.10 12.12
CA THR A 471 -2.70 16.18 10.97
C THR A 471 -3.77 16.56 9.96
N GLN A 472 -4.90 17.15 10.40
CA GLN A 472 -5.92 17.67 9.49
C GLN A 472 -5.39 18.80 8.61
N VAL A 473 -4.66 19.76 9.19
CA VAL A 473 -4.00 20.85 8.44
C VAL A 473 -2.91 20.30 7.53
N ALA A 474 -2.12 19.35 8.02
CA ALA A 474 -0.99 18.79 7.30
C ALA A 474 -1.37 17.98 6.05
N ARG A 475 -2.62 17.50 5.92
CA ARG A 475 -3.10 16.76 4.73
C ARG A 475 -2.94 17.54 3.42
N SER A 476 -3.11 18.86 3.47
CA SER A 476 -2.92 19.73 2.30
C SER A 476 -1.50 20.29 2.19
N ALA A 477 -0.67 20.11 3.23
CA ALA A 477 0.67 20.66 3.27
C ALA A 477 1.66 19.76 2.50
N LYS A 478 2.44 20.38 1.62
CA LYS A 478 3.45 19.68 0.81
C LYS A 478 4.84 19.82 1.42
N LYS A 479 5.72 18.85 1.16
CA LYS A 479 7.15 18.95 1.53
C LYS A 479 7.35 19.34 3.01
N VAL A 480 6.47 18.89 3.91
CA VAL A 480 6.44 19.33 5.31
C VAL A 480 7.77 19.02 6.00
N VAL A 481 8.23 17.78 5.91
CA VAL A 481 9.47 17.33 6.55
C VAL A 481 10.72 18.03 5.99
N PRO A 482 10.97 18.13 4.66
CA PRO A 482 12.17 18.79 4.16
C PRO A 482 12.18 20.29 4.48
N LEU A 483 11.02 20.95 4.47
CA LEU A 483 10.91 22.35 4.90
C LEU A 483 11.28 22.52 6.37
N ALA A 484 10.69 21.68 7.24
CA ALA A 484 10.99 21.69 8.67
C ALA A 484 12.48 21.41 8.93
N LEU A 485 13.05 20.40 8.27
CA LEU A 485 14.44 19.97 8.46
C LEU A 485 15.44 21.06 8.07
N VAL A 486 15.31 21.61 6.86
CA VAL A 486 16.25 22.64 6.39
C VAL A 486 16.07 23.94 7.17
N SER A 487 14.84 24.34 7.49
CA SER A 487 14.60 25.52 8.33
C SER A 487 15.21 25.35 9.72
N LEU A 488 15.05 24.17 10.33
CA LEU A 488 15.63 23.83 11.63
C LEU A 488 17.17 23.89 11.63
N LEU A 489 17.81 23.38 10.57
CA LEU A 489 19.27 23.28 10.49
C LEU A 489 19.97 24.58 10.04
N THR A 490 19.30 25.41 9.24
CA THR A 490 19.90 26.61 8.65
C THR A 490 19.43 27.91 9.30
N GLY A 491 18.35 27.88 10.09
CA GLY A 491 17.69 29.07 10.63
C GLY A 491 16.99 29.95 9.58
N CYS A 492 16.94 29.52 8.31
CA CYS A 492 16.26 30.24 7.24
C CYS A 492 14.73 30.19 7.42
N SER A 493 14.04 31.23 6.94
CA SER A 493 12.56 31.24 6.94
C SER A 493 12.00 30.19 5.98
N LEU A 494 10.77 29.72 6.23
CA LEU A 494 10.16 28.68 5.39
C LEU A 494 10.07 29.09 3.92
N LYS A 495 9.81 30.37 3.65
CA LYS A 495 9.74 30.92 2.29
C LYS A 495 11.10 30.88 1.57
N GLN A 496 12.19 31.15 2.29
CA GLN A 496 13.55 31.05 1.73
C GLN A 496 13.89 29.59 1.43
N VAL A 497 13.57 28.68 2.37
CA VAL A 497 13.81 27.24 2.19
C VAL A 497 13.00 26.70 1.01
N GLU A 498 11.72 27.06 0.90
CA GLU A 498 10.86 26.63 -0.20
C GLU A 498 11.43 27.04 -1.56
N SER A 499 11.85 28.30 -1.69
CA SER A 499 12.50 28.79 -2.91
C SER A 499 13.77 28.02 -3.26
N ARG A 500 14.60 27.63 -2.27
CA ARG A 500 15.80 26.83 -2.50
C ARG A 500 15.48 25.38 -2.88
N LEU A 501 14.48 24.77 -2.25
CA LEU A 501 14.03 23.41 -2.59
C LEU A 501 13.39 23.34 -3.98
N GLU A 502 12.88 24.44 -4.53
CA GLU A 502 12.33 24.53 -5.89
C GLU A 502 13.39 24.69 -6.98
N GLN A 503 14.61 25.11 -6.64
CA GLN A 503 15.71 25.27 -7.60
C GLN A 503 16.23 23.92 -8.13
N ARG A 504 15.94 22.81 -7.45
CA ARG A 504 16.33 21.46 -7.82
C ARG A 504 15.11 20.62 -8.17
N GLN A 505 15.24 19.84 -9.24
CA GLN A 505 14.20 18.86 -9.63
C GLN A 505 14.11 17.69 -8.65
N ILE A 506 15.26 17.26 -8.11
CA ILE A 506 15.38 16.14 -7.19
C ILE A 506 15.50 16.68 -5.76
N LEU A 507 14.51 16.36 -4.92
CA LEU A 507 14.41 16.85 -3.55
C LEU A 507 15.59 16.41 -2.68
N ARG A 508 16.03 15.15 -2.82
CA ARG A 508 17.21 14.63 -2.10
C ARG A 508 18.45 15.48 -2.35
N ASP A 509 18.74 15.80 -3.60
CA ASP A 509 19.93 16.56 -3.98
C ASP A 509 19.87 17.98 -3.40
N ALA A 510 18.67 18.58 -3.34
CA ALA A 510 18.46 19.85 -2.65
C ALA A 510 18.78 19.75 -1.14
N LEU A 511 18.39 18.66 -0.48
CA LEU A 511 18.71 18.44 0.93
C LEU A 511 20.20 18.23 1.16
N GLU A 512 20.88 17.49 0.29
CA GLU A 512 22.33 17.26 0.39
C GLU A 512 23.14 18.55 0.27
N GLU A 513 22.66 19.53 -0.49
CA GLU A 513 23.30 20.85 -0.61
C GLU A 513 22.97 21.80 0.55
N LEU A 514 21.80 21.66 1.16
CA LEU A 514 21.27 22.60 2.15
C LEU A 514 21.52 22.19 3.60
N ILE A 515 21.82 20.91 3.84
CA ILE A 515 22.13 20.38 5.17
C ILE A 515 23.65 20.48 5.38
N PRO A 516 24.12 21.17 6.44
CA PRO A 516 25.54 21.37 6.72
C PRO A 516 26.30 20.10 7.12
#